data_AF-A0A924PH54-F1
#
_entry.id   AF-A0A924PH54-F1
#
_cell.length_a   1.000
_cell.length_b   1.000
_cell.length_c   1.000
_cell.angle_alpha   90.00
_cell.angle_beta   90.00
_cell.angle_gamma   90.00
#
_symmetry.space_group_name_H-M   'P 1'
#
loop_
_entity.id
_entity.type
_entity.pdbx_description
1 polymer ?
#
loop_
_entity_poly.entity_id
_entity_poly.type
_entity_poly.pdbx_seq_one_letter_code
_entity_poly.pdbx_strand_id
1 'polypeptide(L)'
;MGNARHQIDLDAEHALFEGRISGLVVACYEDERPLQGLAGLLDWRFQGAFSRCLLSGALTGKAGECVYMPLTRPNVGPDGPTGNERTYHLILAGAGKLDAGGKRGPLPQETLDAVHKNLSSLKLSEMGISTSDLGNAAETFLLKTVKGISLWIVH
;
A
#
# COMPACT_ATOMS: atom_id res chain seq x y z
N MET A 1 -1.19 -7.51 -24.89
CA MET A 1 0.02 -6.96 -24.26
C MET A 1 0.16 -7.61 -22.89
N GLY A 2 1.22 -8.40 -22.67
CA GLY A 2 1.49 -9.00 -21.37
C GLY A 2 1.89 -7.91 -20.39
N ASN A 3 1.32 -7.89 -19.19
CA ASN A 3 1.74 -6.96 -18.14
C ASN A 3 3.20 -7.29 -17.81
N ALA A 4 4.09 -6.29 -17.89
CA ALA A 4 5.47 -6.45 -17.49
C ALA A 4 5.49 -6.77 -15.99
N ARG A 5 6.08 -7.92 -15.65
CA ARG A 5 6.26 -8.37 -14.27
C ARG A 5 7.50 -7.69 -13.73
N HIS A 6 7.33 -6.89 -12.69
CA HIS A 6 8.45 -6.24 -12.01
C HIS A 6 8.49 -6.71 -10.56
N GLN A 7 9.55 -7.43 -10.20
CA GLN A 7 9.80 -7.87 -8.84
C GLN A 7 11.03 -7.12 -8.32
N ILE A 8 10.93 -6.59 -7.10
CA ILE A 8 12.07 -5.99 -6.41
C ILE A 8 12.35 -6.84 -5.17
N ASP A 9 13.60 -7.25 -5.03
CA ASP A 9 14.10 -7.93 -3.83
C ASP A 9 14.49 -6.89 -2.76
N LEU A 10 13.50 -6.14 -2.30
CA LEU A 10 13.59 -5.17 -1.21
C LEU A 10 12.27 -5.17 -0.44
N ASP A 11 12.35 -4.88 0.85
CA ASP A 11 11.17 -4.63 1.66
C ASP A 11 10.38 -3.46 1.07
N ALA A 12 9.06 -3.54 1.13
CA ALA A 12 8.15 -2.56 0.53
C ALA A 12 8.47 -1.10 0.89
N GLU A 13 8.81 -0.86 2.16
CA GLU A 13 9.14 0.46 2.68
C GLU A 13 10.45 1.00 2.09
N HIS A 14 11.49 0.17 2.01
CA HIS A 14 12.75 0.53 1.37
C HIS A 14 12.56 0.81 -0.11
N ALA A 15 11.84 -0.05 -0.83
CA ALA A 15 11.53 0.16 -2.24
C ALA A 15 10.84 1.52 -2.49
N LEU A 16 9.91 1.90 -1.61
CA LEU A 16 9.21 3.17 -1.67
C LEU A 16 10.17 4.35 -1.45
N PHE A 17 10.91 4.37 -0.34
CA PHE A 17 11.75 5.51 0.01
C PHE A 17 13.00 5.63 -0.88
N GLU A 18 13.54 4.54 -1.40
CA GLU A 18 14.65 4.56 -2.38
C GLU A 18 14.23 5.00 -3.79
N GLY A 19 12.93 5.16 -4.06
CA GLY A 19 12.49 5.58 -5.40
C GLY A 19 12.37 4.46 -6.41
N ARG A 20 12.33 3.21 -5.96
CA ARG A 20 12.12 2.04 -6.82
C ARG A 20 10.65 1.87 -7.22
N ILE A 21 9.75 2.39 -6.39
CA ILE A 21 8.30 2.50 -6.63
C ILE A 21 7.81 3.89 -6.22
N SER A 22 6.72 4.34 -6.83
CA SER A 22 6.11 5.66 -6.57
C SER A 22 5.05 5.60 -5.46
N GLY A 23 4.55 4.40 -5.17
CA GLY A 23 3.43 4.21 -4.25
C GLY A 23 3.24 2.78 -3.80
N LEU A 24 2.36 2.59 -2.82
CA LEU A 24 2.08 1.29 -2.21
C LEU A 24 0.59 1.11 -1.94
N VAL A 25 0.10 -0.12 -2.11
CA VAL A 25 -1.15 -0.57 -1.50
C VAL A 25 -0.83 -1.16 -0.13
N VAL A 26 -1.59 -0.74 0.89
CA VAL A 26 -1.34 -1.06 2.30
C VAL A 26 -2.63 -1.54 2.95
N ALA A 27 -2.60 -2.70 3.59
CA ALA A 27 -3.75 -3.28 4.27
C ALA A 27 -3.97 -2.65 5.66
N CYS A 28 -5.20 -2.21 5.91
CA CYS A 28 -5.68 -1.72 7.20
C CYS A 28 -6.81 -2.61 7.72
N TYR A 29 -6.62 -3.21 8.89
CA TYR A 29 -7.62 -4.09 9.50
C TYR A 29 -8.53 -3.33 10.46
N GLU A 30 -9.78 -3.78 10.58
CA GLU A 30 -10.83 -3.15 11.39
C GLU A 30 -10.47 -3.17 12.89
N ASP A 31 -9.93 -4.28 13.37
CA ASP A 31 -9.65 -4.59 14.77
C ASP A 31 -8.17 -4.41 15.18
N GLU A 32 -7.32 -4.00 14.25
CA GLU A 32 -5.90 -3.76 14.53
C GLU A 32 -5.67 -2.34 15.04
N ARG A 33 -5.53 -2.17 16.36
CA ARG A 33 -5.16 -0.89 16.99
C ARG A 33 -4.13 -1.12 18.12
N PRO A 34 -2.97 -0.44 18.14
CA PRO A 34 -2.48 0.50 17.12
C PRO A 34 -2.17 -0.20 15.79
N LEU A 35 -1.99 0.55 14.71
CA LEU A 35 -1.55 0.02 13.42
C LEU A 35 -0.23 -0.74 13.56
N GLN A 36 -0.13 -1.89 12.91
CA GLN A 36 1.02 -2.78 12.92
C GLN A 36 1.55 -3.01 11.49
N GLY A 37 2.67 -3.73 11.38
CA GLY A 37 3.25 -4.12 10.09
C GLY A 37 3.57 -2.93 9.18
N LEU A 38 3.34 -3.09 7.88
CA LEU A 38 3.61 -2.05 6.89
C LEU A 38 2.77 -0.79 7.14
N ALA A 39 1.52 -0.94 7.56
CA ALA A 39 0.65 0.18 7.90
C ALA A 39 1.20 1.01 9.07
N GLY A 40 1.61 0.36 10.16
CA GLY A 40 2.21 1.04 11.30
C GLY A 40 3.55 1.69 10.98
N LEU A 41 4.40 1.02 10.21
CA LEU A 41 5.71 1.54 9.79
C LEU A 41 5.57 2.80 8.93
N LEU A 42 4.71 2.75 7.91
CA LEU A 42 4.48 3.91 7.04
C LEU A 42 3.77 5.03 7.81
N ASP A 43 2.82 4.71 8.70
CA ASP A 43 2.18 5.71 9.55
C ASP A 43 3.22 6.46 10.40
N TRP A 44 4.19 5.75 10.98
CA TRP A 44 5.31 6.37 11.69
C TRP A 44 6.15 7.26 10.77
N ARG A 45 6.54 6.77 9.58
CA ARG A 45 7.33 7.53 8.59
C ARG A 45 6.62 8.79 8.10
N PHE A 46 5.29 8.75 8.02
CA PHE A 46 4.42 9.85 7.62
C PHE A 46 3.74 10.56 8.81
N GLN A 47 4.33 10.45 10.00
CA GLN A 47 3.96 11.24 11.18
C GLN A 47 2.48 11.11 11.57
N GLY A 48 1.92 9.90 11.55
CA GLY A 48 0.55 9.63 11.98
C GLY A 48 -0.52 9.93 10.93
N ALA A 49 -0.18 10.00 9.64
CA ALA A 49 -1.13 10.31 8.57
C ALA A 49 -2.29 9.29 8.48
N PHE A 50 -2.00 8.00 8.64
CA PHE A 50 -3.00 6.93 8.57
C PHE A 50 -3.82 6.92 9.87
N SER A 51 -3.16 7.10 11.01
CA SER A 51 -3.85 7.26 12.29
C SER A 51 -4.85 8.42 12.25
N ARG A 52 -4.50 9.56 11.65
CA ARG A 52 -5.44 10.68 11.44
C ARG A 52 -6.61 10.31 10.53
N CYS A 53 -6.37 9.54 9.47
CA CYS A 53 -7.42 9.05 8.57
C CYS A 53 -8.38 8.08 9.26
N LEU A 54 -7.86 7.20 10.13
CA LEU A 54 -8.68 6.31 10.96
C LEU A 54 -9.50 7.09 12.00
N LEU A 55 -8.88 8.07 12.67
CA LEU A 55 -9.55 8.89 13.68
C LEU A 55 -10.64 9.79 13.10
N SER A 56 -10.49 10.25 11.85
CA SER A 56 -11.53 11.02 11.16
C SER A 56 -12.68 10.16 10.63
N GLY A 57 -12.54 8.82 10.65
CA GLY A 57 -13.50 7.88 10.07
C GLY A 57 -13.47 7.83 8.55
N ALA A 58 -12.47 8.43 7.89
CA ALA A 58 -12.30 8.35 6.44
C ALA A 58 -11.92 6.93 5.97
N LEU A 59 -11.31 6.15 6.87
CA LEU A 59 -11.08 4.72 6.74
C LEU A 59 -11.40 4.07 8.09
N THR A 60 -12.00 2.89 8.08
CA THR A 60 -12.25 2.12 9.32
C THR A 60 -11.50 0.78 9.34
N GLY A 61 -11.07 0.30 8.17
CA GLY A 61 -10.44 -1.00 7.97
C GLY A 61 -11.43 -2.07 7.51
N LYS A 62 -12.70 -1.71 7.27
CA LYS A 62 -13.72 -2.64 6.78
C LYS A 62 -13.40 -3.08 5.35
N ALA A 63 -13.77 -4.32 5.05
CA ALA A 63 -13.67 -4.86 3.71
C ALA A 63 -14.44 -3.97 2.70
N GLY A 64 -13.89 -3.83 1.50
CA GLY A 64 -14.40 -2.95 0.44
C GLY A 64 -13.97 -1.48 0.54
N GLU A 65 -13.43 -1.04 1.69
CA GLU A 65 -12.93 0.33 1.82
C GLU A 65 -11.59 0.51 1.06
N CYS A 66 -11.42 1.66 0.44
CA CYS A 66 -10.20 2.02 -0.28
C CYS A 66 -10.02 3.53 -0.28
N VAL A 67 -8.92 4.01 0.31
CA VAL A 67 -8.59 5.44 0.38
C VAL A 67 -7.28 5.69 -0.34
N TYR A 68 -7.30 6.61 -1.29
CA TYR A 68 -6.08 7.15 -1.88
C TYR A 68 -5.58 8.33 -1.06
N MET A 69 -4.29 8.29 -0.68
CA MET A 69 -3.64 9.30 0.14
C MET A 69 -2.31 9.72 -0.51
N PRO A 70 -2.27 10.86 -1.21
CA PRO A 70 -1.02 11.46 -1.64
C PRO A 70 -0.33 12.15 -0.46
N LEU A 71 0.93 11.81 -0.22
CA LEU A 71 1.73 12.42 0.85
C LEU A 71 2.99 13.02 0.25
N THR A 72 3.30 14.28 0.54
CA THR A 72 4.54 14.92 0.10
C THR A 72 5.58 14.92 1.21
N ARG A 73 6.86 14.71 0.84
CA ARG A 73 7.99 14.99 1.72
C ARG A 73 9.09 15.71 0.94
N PRO A 74 9.91 16.53 1.61
CA PRO A 74 11.14 17.05 1.02
C PRO A 74 12.00 15.90 0.50
N ASN A 75 12.47 16.01 -0.73
CA ASN A 75 13.39 15.07 -1.32
C ASN A 75 14.79 15.32 -0.73
N VAL A 76 15.42 14.28 -0.21
CA VAL A 76 16.72 14.34 0.44
C VAL A 76 17.74 13.61 -0.43
N GLY A 77 18.72 14.36 -0.92
CA GLY A 77 19.86 13.82 -1.65
C GLY A 77 21.05 13.54 -0.71
N PRO A 78 22.19 13.10 -1.27
CA PRO A 78 23.40 12.83 -0.48
C PRO A 78 23.90 14.05 0.30
N ASP A 79 23.69 15.26 -0.22
CA ASP A 79 24.14 16.52 0.37
C ASP A 79 23.04 17.25 1.18
N GLY A 80 21.92 16.57 1.48
CA GLY A 80 20.80 17.13 2.23
C GLY A 80 19.55 17.42 1.39
N PRO A 81 18.60 18.24 1.90
CA PRO A 81 17.37 18.57 1.20
C PRO A 81 17.64 19.22 -0.17
N THR A 82 17.02 18.69 -1.22
CA THR A 82 17.24 19.13 -2.59
C THR A 82 16.41 20.37 -2.99
N GLY A 83 15.53 20.84 -2.12
CA GLY A 83 14.55 21.89 -2.40
C GLY A 83 13.30 21.43 -3.18
N ASN A 84 13.31 20.20 -3.71
CA ASN A 84 12.15 19.59 -4.36
C ASN A 84 11.36 18.74 -3.36
N GLU A 85 10.05 18.60 -3.59
CA GLU A 85 9.21 17.64 -2.87
C GLU A 85 8.98 16.38 -3.70
N ARG A 86 8.89 15.24 -3.03
CA ARG A 86 8.48 13.97 -3.62
C ARG A 86 7.09 13.61 -3.09
N THR A 87 6.21 13.24 -4.01
CA THR A 87 4.90 12.67 -3.67
C THR A 87 5.01 11.15 -3.56
N TYR A 88 4.42 10.60 -2.51
CA TYR A 88 4.24 9.18 -2.27
C TYR A 88 2.76 8.85 -2.42
N HIS A 89 2.45 7.91 -3.29
CA HIS A 89 1.07 7.55 -3.63
C HIS A 89 0.63 6.34 -2.81
N LEU A 90 -0.15 6.55 -1.75
CA LEU A 90 -0.58 5.43 -0.91
C LEU A 90 -2.04 5.09 -1.13
N ILE A 91 -2.33 3.80 -1.20
CA ILE A 91 -3.69 3.27 -1.22
C ILE A 91 -3.88 2.45 0.05
N LEU A 92 -4.68 2.98 0.97
CA LEU A 92 -5.08 2.26 2.18
C LEU A 92 -6.31 1.41 1.85
N ALA A 93 -6.16 0.09 1.99
CA ALA A 93 -7.16 -0.90 1.63
C ALA A 93 -7.72 -1.54 2.91
N GLY A 94 -9.04 -1.43 3.12
CA GLY A 94 -9.69 -2.05 4.26
C GLY A 94 -9.73 -3.57 4.12
N ALA A 95 -9.12 -4.28 5.07
CA ALA A 95 -8.91 -5.72 4.99
C ALA A 95 -9.96 -6.55 5.76
N GLY A 96 -10.90 -5.88 6.43
CA GLY A 96 -11.82 -6.51 7.38
C GLY A 96 -11.12 -6.83 8.70
N LYS A 97 -11.56 -7.88 9.37
CA LYS A 97 -10.98 -8.30 10.66
C LYS A 97 -9.79 -9.24 10.44
N LEU A 98 -8.82 -9.16 11.34
CA LEU A 98 -7.76 -10.16 11.43
C LEU A 98 -8.35 -11.55 11.73
N ASP A 99 -7.61 -12.59 11.37
CA ASP A 99 -7.98 -13.94 11.80
C ASP A 99 -7.83 -14.09 13.33
N ALA A 100 -8.36 -15.18 13.89
CA ALA A 100 -8.31 -15.42 15.33
C ALA A 100 -6.87 -15.51 15.89
N GLY A 101 -5.86 -15.64 15.04
CA GLY A 101 -4.44 -15.64 15.41
C GLY A 101 -3.75 -14.28 15.27
N GLY A 102 -4.49 -13.22 14.89
CA GLY A 102 -3.93 -11.90 14.61
C GLY A 102 -3.06 -11.87 13.35
N LYS A 103 -3.17 -12.87 12.48
CA LYS A 103 -2.36 -12.95 11.27
C LYS A 103 -3.03 -12.18 10.13
N ARG A 104 -2.17 -11.57 9.32
CA ARG A 104 -2.58 -10.94 8.06
C ARG A 104 -3.02 -12.02 7.08
N GLY A 105 -4.12 -11.77 6.40
CA GLY A 105 -4.69 -12.63 5.38
C GLY A 105 -4.70 -11.95 4.00
N PRO A 106 -5.13 -12.68 2.97
CA PRO A 106 -5.41 -12.07 1.68
C PRO A 106 -6.54 -11.04 1.82
N LEU A 107 -6.48 -9.96 1.03
CA LEU A 107 -7.56 -8.97 1.01
C LEU A 107 -8.88 -9.62 0.53
N PRO A 108 -10.02 -9.24 1.13
CA PRO A 108 -11.34 -9.61 0.63
C PRO A 108 -11.54 -9.19 -0.83
N GLN A 109 -12.33 -9.96 -1.59
CA GLN A 109 -12.53 -9.70 -3.03
C GLN A 109 -13.10 -8.29 -3.29
N GLU A 110 -14.02 -7.82 -2.47
CA GLU A 110 -14.57 -6.47 -2.59
C GLU A 110 -13.52 -5.35 -2.39
N THR A 111 -12.54 -5.57 -1.50
CA THR A 111 -11.40 -4.65 -1.33
C THR A 111 -10.51 -4.67 -2.55
N LEU A 112 -10.24 -5.86 -3.09
CA LEU A 112 -9.43 -6.03 -4.30
C LEU A 112 -10.06 -5.33 -5.51
N ASP A 113 -11.37 -5.42 -5.67
CA ASP A 113 -12.12 -4.73 -6.73
C ASP A 113 -12.02 -3.19 -6.56
N ALA A 114 -12.12 -2.70 -5.31
CA ALA A 114 -11.96 -1.28 -5.01
C ALA A 114 -10.52 -0.78 -5.30
N VAL A 115 -9.50 -1.55 -4.92
CA VAL A 115 -8.09 -1.26 -5.21
C VAL A 115 -7.85 -1.24 -6.72
N HIS A 116 -8.33 -2.25 -7.47
CA HIS A 116 -8.20 -2.31 -8.93
C HIS A 116 -8.83 -1.08 -9.60
N LYS A 117 -10.04 -0.72 -9.19
CA LYS A 117 -10.74 0.46 -9.71
C LYS A 117 -9.94 1.75 -9.49
N ASN A 118 -9.38 1.94 -8.28
CA ASN A 118 -8.59 3.13 -7.95
C ASN A 118 -7.28 3.18 -8.73
N LEU A 119 -6.53 2.07 -8.76
CA LEU A 119 -5.27 2.00 -9.53
C LEU A 119 -5.50 2.27 -11.02
N SER A 120 -6.57 1.71 -11.60
CA SER A 120 -6.92 1.90 -13.01
C SER A 120 -7.33 3.35 -13.33
N SER A 121 -8.00 4.04 -12.40
CA SER A 121 -8.46 5.42 -12.61
C SER A 121 -7.36 6.46 -12.41
N LEU A 122 -6.46 6.24 -11.46
CA LEU A 122 -5.40 7.18 -11.09
C LEU A 122 -4.24 7.21 -12.11
N LYS A 123 -4.12 6.19 -12.98
CA LYS A 123 -3.06 6.07 -14.00
C LYS A 123 -1.65 6.23 -13.43
N LEU A 124 -1.46 5.80 -12.19
CA LEU A 124 -0.16 5.84 -11.52
C LEU A 124 0.74 4.73 -12.09
N SER A 125 2.00 5.07 -12.35
CA SER A 125 3.04 4.11 -12.69
C SER A 125 3.77 3.65 -11.44
N GLU A 126 4.33 2.45 -11.47
CA GLU A 126 5.26 1.98 -10.43
C GLU A 126 4.63 1.86 -9.04
N MET A 127 3.38 1.38 -8.98
CA MET A 127 2.70 1.08 -7.72
C MET A 127 3.13 -0.30 -7.21
N GLY A 128 3.49 -0.40 -5.93
CA GLY A 128 3.92 -1.63 -5.29
C GLY A 128 2.81 -2.31 -4.48
N ILE A 129 2.89 -3.64 -4.36
CA ILE A 129 2.12 -4.45 -3.40
C ILE A 129 3.10 -5.34 -2.64
N SER A 130 3.02 -5.29 -1.30
CA SER A 130 3.78 -6.19 -0.42
C SER A 130 3.07 -7.51 -0.25
N THR A 131 3.77 -8.62 -0.53
CA THR A 131 3.21 -9.95 -0.29
C THR A 131 3.05 -10.23 1.21
N SER A 132 3.99 -9.78 2.04
CA SER A 132 3.93 -9.99 3.50
C SER A 132 2.77 -9.22 4.13
N ASP A 133 2.46 -8.02 3.62
CA ASP A 133 1.32 -7.23 4.09
C ASP A 133 -0.04 -7.86 3.73
N LEU A 134 -0.10 -8.56 2.59
CA LEU A 134 -1.31 -9.23 2.09
C LEU A 134 -1.36 -10.72 2.43
N GLY A 135 -0.81 -11.10 3.59
CA GLY A 135 -0.90 -12.46 4.13
C GLY A 135 -0.15 -13.51 3.32
N ASN A 136 0.94 -13.12 2.66
CA ASN A 136 1.71 -13.96 1.74
C ASN A 136 0.84 -14.57 0.63
N ALA A 137 -0.14 -13.79 0.13
CA ALA A 137 -0.98 -14.19 -0.98
C ALA A 137 -0.10 -14.66 -2.15
N ALA A 138 -0.49 -15.79 -2.76
CA ALA A 138 0.22 -16.34 -3.89
C ALA A 138 0.35 -15.29 -4.99
N GLU A 139 1.55 -15.15 -5.55
CA GLU A 139 1.85 -14.15 -6.58
C GLU A 139 0.88 -14.23 -7.77
N THR A 140 0.48 -15.45 -8.14
CA THR A 140 -0.50 -15.73 -9.19
C THR A 140 -1.88 -15.15 -8.90
N PHE A 141 -2.28 -15.10 -7.63
CA PHE A 141 -3.54 -14.48 -7.20
C PHE A 141 -3.46 -12.97 -7.37
N LEU A 142 -2.39 -12.33 -6.90
CA LEU A 142 -2.19 -10.89 -7.03
C LEU A 142 -2.17 -10.46 -8.51
N LEU A 143 -1.43 -11.18 -9.36
CA LEU A 143 -1.34 -10.91 -10.79
C LEU A 143 -2.68 -11.06 -11.53
N LYS A 144 -3.52 -12.02 -11.12
CA LYS A 144 -4.87 -12.19 -11.69
C LYS A 144 -5.77 -11.01 -11.31
N THR A 145 -5.70 -10.59 -10.06
CA THR A 145 -6.53 -9.54 -9.50
C THR A 145 -6.20 -8.16 -10.07
N VAL A 146 -4.93 -7.90 -10.36
CA VAL A 146 -4.46 -6.58 -10.84
C VAL A 146 -4.21 -6.56 -12.35
N LYS A 147 -4.87 -7.46 -13.09
CA LYS A 147 -4.69 -7.59 -14.53
C LYS A 147 -4.98 -6.26 -15.23
N GLY A 148 -3.99 -5.78 -15.98
CA GLY A 148 -4.05 -4.54 -16.77
C GLY A 148 -3.42 -3.33 -16.07
N ILE A 149 -2.95 -3.50 -14.83
CA ILE A 149 -2.23 -2.49 -14.06
C ILE A 149 -0.76 -2.90 -13.97
N SER A 150 0.16 -1.95 -14.17
CA SER A 150 1.60 -2.16 -13.97
C SER A 150 1.92 -2.10 -12.48
N LEU A 151 1.98 -3.26 -11.81
CA LEU A 151 2.33 -3.36 -10.40
C LEU A 151 3.68 -4.02 -10.18
N TRP A 152 4.32 -3.57 -9.11
CA TRP A 152 5.58 -4.08 -8.62
C TRP A 152 5.33 -4.95 -7.40
N ILE A 153 5.92 -6.14 -7.38
CA ILE A 153 5.83 -7.04 -6.23
C ILE A 153 7.07 -6.82 -5.38
N VAL A 154 6.84 -6.47 -4.12
CA VAL A 154 7.86 -6.22 -3.10
C VAL A 154 7.63 -7.20 -1.94
N HIS A 155 8.70 -7.53 -1.21
CA HIS A 155 8.59 -8.45 -0.07
C HIS A 155 8.15 -7.74 1.21
#